data_AF-A0A0F9GNE9-F1
#
_entry.id   AF-A0A0F9GNE9-F1
#
_cell.length_a   1.000
_cell.length_b   1.000
_cell.length_c   1.000
_cell.angle_alpha   90.00
_cell.angle_beta   90.00
_cell.angle_gamma   90.00
#
_symmetry.space_group_name_H-M   'P 1'
#
loop_
_entity.id
_entity.type
_entity.pdbx_description
1 polymer ?
#
loop_
_entity_poly.entity_id
_entity_poly.type
_entity_poly.pdbx_seq_one_letter_code
_entity_poly.pdbx_strand_id
1 'polypeptide(L)'
;MDAGLFTANNVWMMIATALVFFMHTGFAFLEIGLTRQKNTINILFKNIFIITSGLLLYYAWGFNMMYPGFEEGSSGIFGFAGFGIAPPENGMTPEYADGGYTWWTDFLFQG
;
A
#
# COMPACT_ATOMS: atom_id res chain seq x y z
N MET A 1 7.28 -17.74 17.76
CA MET A 1 6.90 -16.37 18.16
C MET A 1 5.57 -16.42 18.89
N ASP A 2 5.34 -15.55 19.88
CA ASP A 2 4.05 -15.52 20.60
C ASP A 2 2.94 -15.01 19.66
N ALA A 3 1.84 -15.76 19.54
CA ALA A 3 0.74 -15.43 18.63
C ALA A 3 0.12 -14.04 18.94
N GLY A 4 0.23 -13.60 20.19
CA GLY A 4 -0.19 -12.27 20.63
C GLY A 4 0.60 -11.14 19.95
N LEU A 5 1.93 -11.29 19.82
CA LEU A 5 2.79 -10.28 19.21
C LEU A 5 2.54 -10.14 17.69
N PHE A 6 2.38 -11.28 17.00
CA PHE A 6 2.03 -11.30 15.57
C PHE A 6 0.70 -10.56 15.29
N THR A 7 -0.30 -10.80 16.13
CA THR A 7 -1.60 -10.14 16.00
C THR A 7 -1.49 -8.65 16.29
N ALA A 8 -0.76 -8.26 17.35
CA ALA A 8 -0.57 -6.86 17.71
C ALA A 8 0.14 -6.06 16.61
N ASN A 9 1.18 -6.63 16.00
CA ASN A 9 1.90 -6.00 14.90
C ASN A 9 1.00 -5.81 13.66
N ASN A 10 0.20 -6.81 13.29
CA ASN A 10 -0.74 -6.68 12.17
C ASN A 10 -1.79 -5.59 12.45
N VAL A 11 -2.36 -5.55 13.65
CA VAL A 11 -3.31 -4.50 14.05
C VAL A 11 -2.64 -3.12 14.00
N TRP A 12 -1.42 -3.00 14.52
CA TRP A 12 -0.67 -1.75 14.46
C TRP A 12 -0.44 -1.27 13.03
N MET A 13 -0.02 -2.16 12.13
CA MET A 13 0.17 -1.85 10.72
C MET A 13 -1.13 -1.40 10.04
N MET A 14 -2.29 -1.99 10.38
CA MET A 14 -3.58 -1.55 9.86
C MET A 14 -3.99 -0.17 10.37
N ILE A 15 -3.70 0.14 11.63
CA ILE A 15 -3.90 1.49 12.18
C ILE A 15 -2.99 2.48 11.47
N ALA A 16 -1.71 2.15 11.29
CA ALA A 16 -0.75 2.99 10.59
C ALA A 16 -1.18 3.23 9.13
N THR A 17 -1.67 2.20 8.44
CA THR A 17 -2.25 2.29 7.09
C THR A 17 -3.39 3.33 7.06
N ALA A 18 -4.33 3.24 8.01
CA ALA A 18 -5.44 4.19 8.08
C ALA A 18 -4.98 5.65 8.30
N LEU A 19 -3.93 5.86 9.09
CA LEU A 19 -3.35 7.19 9.31
C LEU A 19 -2.69 7.74 8.04
N VAL A 20 -2.01 6.90 7.25
CA VAL A 20 -1.43 7.29 5.96
C VAL A 20 -2.53 7.66 4.96
N PHE A 21 -3.59 6.85 4.85
CA PHE A 21 -4.74 7.21 4.01
C PHE A 21 -5.38 8.54 4.42
N PHE A 22 -5.40 8.85 5.72
CA PHE A 22 -5.91 10.12 6.23
C PHE A 22 -5.08 11.33 5.77
N MET A 23 -3.79 11.17 5.46
CA MET A 23 -2.95 12.26 4.94
C MET A 23 -3.49 12.81 3.60
N HIS A 24 -4.06 11.96 2.74
CA HIS A 24 -4.65 12.42 1.48
C HIS A 24 -5.83 13.37 1.70
N THR A 25 -6.65 13.13 2.73
CA THR A 25 -7.72 14.05 3.14
C THR A 25 -7.13 15.38 3.62
N GLY A 26 -6.02 15.33 4.37
CA GLY A 26 -5.29 16.52 4.81
C GLY A 26 -4.76 17.37 3.64
N PHE A 27 -4.16 16.72 2.63
CA PHE A 27 -3.71 17.40 1.42
C PHE A 27 -4.88 18.01 0.63
N ALA A 28 -6.00 17.30 0.50
CA ALA A 28 -7.18 17.83 -0.16
C ALA A 28 -7.68 19.13 0.51
N PHE A 29 -7.71 19.19 1.85
CA PHE A 29 -8.09 20.41 2.56
C PHE A 29 -7.09 21.56 2.38
N LEU A 30 -5.79 21.28 2.37
CA LEU A 30 -4.76 22.29 2.11
C LEU A 30 -4.87 22.86 0.70
N GLU A 31 -5.02 22.01 -0.32
CA GLU A 31 -5.12 22.45 -1.72
C GLU A 31 -6.37 23.28 -1.97
N ILE A 32 -7.50 22.92 -1.36
CA ILE A 32 -8.74 23.71 -1.46
C ILE A 32 -8.59 25.05 -0.73
N GLY A 33 -7.95 25.06 0.44
CA GLY A 33 -7.74 26.26 1.25
C GLY A 33 -6.84 27.31 0.59
N LEU A 34 -5.87 26.86 -0.22
CA LEU A 34 -4.93 27.74 -0.92
C LEU A 34 -5.39 28.15 -2.33
N THR A 35 -6.55 27.65 -2.80
CA THR A 35 -7.05 27.89 -4.15
C THR A 35 -8.36 28.67 -4.15
N ARG A 36 -8.71 29.24 -5.32
CA ARG A 36 -9.94 30.01 -5.48
C ARG A 36 -11.15 29.07 -5.38
N GLN A 37 -12.17 29.48 -4.63
CA GLN A 37 -13.40 28.71 -4.38
C GLN A 37 -14.08 28.16 -5.65
N LYS A 38 -13.99 28.88 -6.77
CA LYS A 38 -14.55 28.42 -8.06
C LYS A 38 -13.92 27.12 -8.60
N ASN A 39 -12.72 26.76 -8.14
CA ASN A 39 -11.98 25.58 -8.57
C ASN A 39 -12.01 24.43 -7.54
N THR A 40 -12.64 24.63 -6.38
CA THR A 40 -12.66 23.66 -5.26
C THR A 40 -13.17 22.29 -5.68
N ILE A 41 -14.25 22.22 -6.46
CA ILE A 41 -14.84 20.95 -6.92
C ILE A 41 -13.87 20.18 -7.83
N ASN A 42 -13.19 20.89 -8.73
CA ASN A 42 -12.23 20.26 -9.65
C ASN A 42 -11.00 19.71 -8.91
N ILE A 43 -10.60 20.36 -7.81
CA ILE A 43 -9.45 19.93 -6.99
C ILE A 43 -9.83 18.72 -6.13
N LEU A 44 -11.01 18.73 -5.51
CA LEU A 44 -11.55 17.59 -4.78
C LEU A 44 -11.65 16.36 -5.66
N PHE A 45 -12.17 16.52 -6.88
CA PHE A 45 -12.29 15.43 -7.84
C PHE A 45 -10.92 14.82 -8.17
N LYS A 46 -9.90 15.65 -8.42
CA LYS A 46 -8.55 15.16 -8.70
C LYS A 46 -7.93 14.44 -7.51
N ASN A 47 -8.11 14.95 -6.29
CA ASN A 47 -7.58 14.31 -5.08
C ASN A 47 -8.17 12.92 -4.88
N ILE A 48 -9.48 12.75 -5.01
CA ILE A 48 -10.13 11.44 -4.89
C ILE A 48 -9.68 10.52 -6.03
N PHE A 49 -9.61 11.03 -7.26
CA PHE A 49 -9.21 10.26 -8.43
C PHE A 49 -7.77 9.74 -8.33
N ILE A 50 -6.86 10.51 -7.76
CA ILE A 50 -5.46 10.10 -7.56
C ILE A 50 -5.37 8.93 -6.59
N ILE A 51 -6.11 8.95 -5.48
CA ILE A 51 -6.09 7.85 -4.49
C ILE A 51 -6.65 6.56 -5.11
N THR A 52 -7.82 6.62 -5.75
CA THR A 52 -8.46 5.44 -6.31
C THR A 52 -7.68 4.87 -7.49
N SER A 53 -7.20 5.72 -8.39
CA SER A 53 -6.39 5.29 -9.53
C SER A 53 -5.01 4.80 -9.09
N GLY A 54 -4.41 5.44 -8.08
CA GLY A 54 -3.14 5.04 -7.48
C GLY A 54 -3.22 3.64 -6.89
N LEU A 55 -4.24 3.35 -6.08
CA LEU A 55 -4.44 2.03 -5.48
C LEU A 55 -4.70 0.95 -6.53
N LEU A 56 -5.47 1.26 -7.58
CA LEU A 56 -5.72 0.32 -8.69
C LEU A 56 -4.44 0.01 -9.50
N LEU A 57 -3.61 1.02 -9.78
CA LEU A 57 -2.33 0.84 -10.47
C LEU A 57 -1.34 0.08 -9.58
N TYR A 58 -1.36 0.34 -8.27
CA TYR A 58 -0.55 -0.36 -7.30
C TYR A 58 -0.93 -1.85 -7.19
N TYR A 59 -2.23 -2.14 -7.18
CA TYR A 59 -2.77 -3.50 -7.28
C TYR A 59 -2.37 -4.21 -8.58
N ALA A 60 -2.46 -3.51 -9.72
CA ALA A 60 -2.22 -4.12 -11.03
C ALA A 60 -0.72 -4.43 -11.27
N TRP A 61 0.16 -3.49 -10.95
CA TRP A 61 1.59 -3.56 -11.29
C TRP A 61 2.54 -3.14 -10.18
N GLY A 62 2.15 -2.16 -9.35
CA GLY A 62 3.07 -1.54 -8.40
C GLY A 62 3.68 -2.51 -7.39
N PHE A 63 2.87 -3.40 -6.82
CA PHE A 63 3.36 -4.33 -5.81
C PHE A 63 4.32 -5.38 -6.38
N ASN A 64 4.05 -5.90 -7.58
CA ASN A 64 4.90 -6.87 -8.27
C ASN A 64 6.24 -6.27 -8.74
N MET A 65 6.29 -4.95 -8.92
CA MET A 65 7.53 -4.23 -9.24
C MET A 65 8.32 -3.84 -7.98
N MET A 66 7.64 -3.60 -6.85
CA MET A 66 8.26 -3.21 -5.59
C MET A 66 8.98 -4.38 -4.91
N TYR A 67 8.46 -5.60 -5.08
CA TYR A 67 9.11 -6.84 -4.62
C TYR A 67 9.54 -7.72 -5.81
N PRO A 68 10.58 -7.34 -6.58
CA PRO A 68 11.06 -8.09 -7.75
C PRO A 68 11.82 -9.39 -7.42
N GLY A 69 11.58 -9.97 -6.25
CA GLY A 69 12.42 -10.98 -5.60
C GLY A 69 11.85 -12.40 -5.51
N PHE A 70 10.88 -12.77 -6.35
CA PHE A 70 10.35 -14.14 -6.38
C PHE A 70 10.88 -14.99 -7.55
N GLU A 71 11.79 -14.46 -8.36
CA GLU A 71 12.49 -15.25 -9.40
C GLU A 71 13.95 -15.51 -8.99
N GLU A 72 14.32 -16.79 -8.88
CA GLU A 72 15.71 -17.24 -8.81
C GLU A 72 16.50 -16.67 -10.00
N GLY A 73 17.38 -15.69 -9.73
CA GLY A 73 18.28 -15.09 -10.74
C GLY A 73 18.01 -13.62 -11.10
N SER A 74 17.08 -12.93 -10.43
CA SER A 74 16.83 -11.50 -10.65
C SER A 74 18.03 -10.64 -10.25
N SER A 75 18.54 -9.82 -11.19
CA SER A 75 19.73 -8.97 -11.03
C SER A 75 19.55 -7.77 -10.08
N GLY A 76 18.36 -7.59 -9.49
CA GLY A 76 18.07 -6.51 -8.55
C GLY A 76 17.94 -5.11 -9.19
N ILE A 77 17.95 -5.02 -10.51
CA ILE A 77 17.92 -3.74 -11.24
C ILE A 77 16.54 -3.45 -11.83
N PHE A 78 15.86 -4.45 -12.39
CA PHE A 78 14.44 -4.40 -12.80
C PHE A 78 13.88 -5.82 -12.80
N GLY A 79 12.81 -6.07 -12.04
CA GLY A 79 12.07 -7.33 -12.08
C GLY A 79 10.58 -7.05 -12.14
N PHE A 80 9.88 -7.83 -12.95
CA PHE A 80 8.43 -7.79 -13.08
C PHE A 80 7.92 -9.17 -12.72
N ALA A 81 7.41 -9.34 -11.50
CA ALA A 81 6.98 -10.64 -10.98
C ALA A 81 5.67 -11.18 -11.60
N GLY A 82 5.17 -10.55 -12.68
CA GLY A 82 3.96 -10.94 -13.40
C GLY A 82 2.77 -10.02 -13.14
N PHE A 83 1.62 -10.40 -13.70
CA PHE A 83 0.34 -9.73 -13.48
C PHE A 83 -0.44 -10.43 -12.37
N GLY A 84 -0.83 -9.69 -11.33
CA GLY A 84 -1.65 -10.18 -10.21
C GLY A 84 -0.90 -10.30 -8.89
N ILE A 85 -1.63 -10.20 -7.77
CA ILE A 85 -1.06 -10.25 -6.41
C ILE A 85 -1.38 -11.59 -5.72
N ALA A 86 -0.72 -12.66 -6.16
CA ALA A 86 -0.84 -13.94 -5.45
C ALA A 86 0.07 -13.91 -4.21
N PRO A 87 -0.44 -14.23 -3.00
CA PRO A 87 0.41 -14.40 -1.85
C PRO A 87 1.34 -15.61 -2.05
N PRO A 88 2.62 -15.54 -1.62
CA PRO A 88 3.48 -16.71 -1.55
C PRO A 88 2.90 -17.72 -0.53
N GLU A 89 3.28 -19.00 -0.60
CA GLU A 89 2.74 -20.06 0.27
C GLU A 89 2.80 -19.70 1.78
N ASN A 90 3.80 -18.90 2.18
CA ASN A 90 3.99 -18.47 3.57
C ASN A 90 3.37 -17.09 3.89
N GLY A 91 2.77 -16.39 2.94
CA GLY A 91 2.33 -14.99 3.06
C GLY A 91 1.24 -14.73 4.13
N MET A 92 0.57 -15.79 4.60
CA MET A 92 -0.46 -15.74 5.64
C MET A 92 0.03 -16.27 7.00
N THR A 93 1.27 -16.73 7.06
CA THR A 93 1.84 -17.40 8.23
C THR A 93 2.84 -16.49 8.95
N PRO A 94 3.15 -16.75 10.24
CA PRO A 94 4.21 -16.05 10.96
C PRO A 94 5.63 -16.25 10.39
N GLU A 95 5.79 -16.99 9.29
CA GLU A 95 7.07 -17.16 8.60
C GLU A 95 7.31 -16.03 7.58
N TYR A 96 6.28 -15.25 7.22
CA TYR A 96 6.44 -14.04 6.41
C TYR A 96 7.04 -12.90 7.25
N ALA A 97 8.01 -12.18 6.68
CA ALA A 97 8.68 -11.03 7.30
C ALA A 97 9.14 -11.27 8.75
N ASP A 98 9.71 -12.45 9.03
CA ASP A 98 10.19 -12.86 10.37
C ASP A 98 9.10 -12.79 11.46
N GLY A 99 7.84 -13.05 11.09
CA GLY A 99 6.71 -12.99 12.00
C GLY A 99 6.24 -11.57 12.33
N GLY A 100 6.65 -10.57 11.55
CA GLY A 100 6.21 -9.19 11.72
C GLY A 100 4.75 -8.97 11.38
N TYR A 101 4.34 -9.27 10.15
CA TYR A 101 3.02 -8.95 9.60
C TYR A 101 2.66 -9.93 8.48
N THR A 102 1.46 -9.83 7.91
CA THR A 102 1.04 -10.65 6.76
C THR A 102 1.36 -9.97 5.42
N TRP A 103 1.38 -10.75 4.34
CA TRP A 103 1.50 -10.27 2.96
C TRP A 103 0.46 -9.20 2.61
N TRP A 104 -0.79 -9.37 3.04
CA TRP A 104 -1.85 -8.39 2.78
C TRP A 104 -1.70 -7.11 3.59
N THR A 105 -1.18 -7.23 4.82
CA THR A 105 -0.89 -6.07 5.66
C THR A 105 0.22 -5.22 5.06
N ASP A 106 1.24 -5.87 4.50
CA ASP A 106 2.31 -5.19 3.77
C ASP A 106 1.81 -4.54 2.48
N PHE A 107 1.05 -5.29 1.67
CA PHE A 107 0.39 -4.75 0.47
C PHE A 107 -0.41 -3.48 0.78
N LEU A 108 -1.28 -3.54 1.80
CA LEU A 108 -2.15 -2.41 2.17
C LEU A 108 -1.38 -1.22 2.74
N PHE A 109 -0.28 -1.46 3.46
CA PHE A 109 0.48 -0.36 4.06
C PHE A 109 1.38 0.36 3.05
N GLN A 110 1.86 -0.35 2.02
CA GLN A 110 2.77 0.19 1.01
C GLN A 110 2.06 0.78 -0.22
N GLY A 111 0.75 0.54 -0.37
CA GLY A 111 -0.08 1.04 -1.48
C GLY A 111 -0.77 2.35 -1.18
#